data_AF-A0A7W2AJ74-F1
#
_entry.id   AF-A0A7W2AJ74-F1
#
_cell.length_a   1.000
_cell.length_b   1.000
_cell.length_c   1.000
_cell.angle_alpha   90.00
_cell.angle_beta   90.00
_cell.angle_gamma   90.00
#
_symmetry.space_group_name_H-M   'P 1'
#
loop_
_entity.id
_entity.type
_entity.pdbx_description
1 polymer ?
#
loop_
_entity_poly.entity_id
_entity_poly.type
_entity_poly.pdbx_seq_one_letter_code
_entity_poly.pdbx_strand_id
1 'polypeptide(L)' 'MIKGSRHHVHLSGDPVTARQVGKRHGSTIILQVLAREMHWDEYTFFQSANGVWLTDFVTA' A
#
# COMPACT_ATOMS: atom_id res chain seq x y z
N MET A 1 -4.56 0.09 8.60
CA MET A 1 -3.09 0.17 8.51
C MET A 1 -2.64 1.62 8.55
N ILE A 2 -1.62 1.94 9.35
CA ILE A 2 -1.05 3.28 9.48
C ILE A 2 0.39 3.32 8.93
N LYS A 3 0.85 4.50 8.54
CA LYS A 3 2.16 4.75 7.88
C LYS A 3 3.42 4.47 8.70
N GLY A 4 3.29 4.14 9.99
CA GLY A 4 4.44 3.94 10.88
C GLY A 4 5.35 5.17 10.90
N SER A 5 6.65 4.97 10.69
CA SER A 5 7.66 6.04 10.62
C SER A 5 7.80 6.73 9.25
N ARG A 6 6.93 6.42 8.28
CA ARG A 6 6.92 7.02 6.94
C ARG A 6 5.89 8.14 6.84
N HIS A 7 5.91 8.89 5.72
CA HIS A 7 4.94 9.96 5.46
C HIS A 7 3.57 9.45 4.98
N HIS A 8 3.52 8.28 4.34
CA HIS A 8 2.31 7.60 3.85
C HIS A 8 2.43 6.08 3.98
N VAL A 9 1.30 5.37 3.92
CA VAL A 9 1.26 3.92 3.70
C VAL A 9 1.70 3.63 2.27
N HIS A 10 2.65 2.71 2.10
CA HIS A 10 3.11 2.28 0.78
C HIS A 10 2.39 1.01 0.35
N LEU A 11 1.82 1.04 -0.85
CA LEU A 11 1.11 -0.08 -1.47
C LEU A 11 1.84 -0.53 -2.74
N SER A 12 1.73 -1.82 -3.04
CA SER A 12 2.21 -2.40 -4.30
C SER A 12 1.03 -2.57 -5.25
N GLY A 13 1.23 -2.28 -6.54
CA GLY A 13 0.18 -2.45 -7.56
C GLY A 13 -0.13 -3.92 -7.89
N ASP A 14 0.76 -4.83 -7.55
CA ASP A 14 0.62 -6.26 -7.82
C ASP A 14 1.20 -7.11 -6.65
N PRO A 15 0.70 -8.36 -6.48
CA PRO A 15 1.12 -9.24 -5.39
C PRO A 15 2.56 -9.75 -5.52
N VAL A 16 3.14 -9.80 -6.73
CA VAL A 16 4.54 -10.22 -6.94
C VAL A 16 5.48 -9.18 -6.33
N THR A 17 5.25 -7.91 -6.64
CA THR A 17 5.97 -6.77 -6.05
C THR A 17 5.77 -6.73 -4.54
N ALA A 18 4.53 -6.88 -4.05
CA ALA A 18 4.21 -6.91 -2.62
C ALA A 18 5.03 -7.98 -1.86
N ARG A 19 5.13 -9.19 -2.43
CA ARG A 19 5.93 -10.28 -1.88
C ARG A 19 7.42 -9.95 -1.87
N GLN A 20 7.95 -9.37 -2.94
CA GLN A 20 9.36 -9.01 -3.05
C GLN A 20 9.77 -7.93 -2.03
N VAL A 21 8.95 -6.89 -1.86
CA VAL A 21 9.23 -5.83 -0.87
C VAL A 21 9.11 -6.36 0.56
N GLY A 22 8.09 -7.17 0.84
CA GLY A 22 7.90 -7.77 2.17
C GLY A 22 9.04 -8.70 2.58
N LYS A 23 9.55 -9.52 1.66
CA LYS A 23 10.68 -10.44 1.90
C LYS A 23 11.95 -9.76 2.38
N ARG A 24 12.15 -8.46 2.10
CA ARG A 24 13.31 -7.70 2.59
C ARG A 24 13.34 -7.60 4.12
N HIS A 25 12.20 -7.82 4.77
CA HIS A 25 12.04 -7.79 6.21
C HIS A 25 11.79 -9.19 6.81
N GLY A 26 12.00 -10.27 6.02
CA GLY A 26 11.82 -11.65 6.45
C GLY A 26 10.48 -12.25 6.02
N SER A 27 9.83 -13.01 6.91
CA SER A 27 8.52 -13.61 6.66
C SER A 27 7.46 -12.52 6.47
N THR A 28 6.67 -12.62 5.40
CA THR A 28 5.71 -11.57 5.03
C THR A 28 4.31 -12.12 4.79
N ILE A 29 3.31 -11.33 5.17
CA ILE A 29 1.89 -11.55 4.87
C ILE A 29 1.48 -10.51 3.84
N ILE A 30 0.75 -10.96 2.81
CA ILE A 30 0.21 -10.08 1.78
C ILE A 30 -1.25 -9.78 2.13
N LEU A 31 -1.58 -8.49 2.24
CA LEU A 31 -2.94 -8.03 2.44
C LEU A 31 -3.47 -7.45 1.12
N GLN A 32 -4.67 -7.87 0.73
CA GLN A 32 -5.38 -7.25 -0.39
C GLN A 32 -6.12 -6.02 0.11
N VAL A 33 -5.82 -4.86 -0.49
CA VAL A 33 -6.49 -3.59 -0.18
C VAL A 33 -7.57 -3.35 -1.22
N LEU A 34 -8.78 -3.06 -0.76
CA LEU A 34 -9.93 -2.67 -1.59
C LEU A 34 -9.79 -1.21 -2.04
N ALA A 35 -8.72 -0.92 -2.79
CA ALA A 35 -8.32 0.45 -3.13
C ALA A 35 -9.33 1.17 -4.04
N ARG A 36 -10.12 0.42 -4.82
CA ARG A 36 -11.18 0.98 -5.67
C ARG A 36 -12.33 1.51 -4.81
N GLU A 37 -12.77 0.71 -3.85
CA GLU A 37 -13.81 1.03 -2.89
C GLU A 37 -13.37 2.23 -2.05
N MET A 38 -12.15 2.20 -1.51
CA MET A 38 -11.58 3.34 -0.80
C MET A 38 -11.54 4.61 -1.66
N HIS A 39 -11.15 4.51 -2.93
CA HIS A 39 -11.14 5.68 -3.82
C HIS A 39 -12.55 6.24 -4.06
N TRP A 40 -13.58 5.38 -4.16
CA TRP A 40 -14.97 5.83 -4.22
C TRP A 40 -15.46 6.47 -2.91
N ASP A 41 -14.92 6.03 -1.79
CA ASP A 41 -15.13 6.64 -0.47
C ASP A 41 -14.23 7.88 -0.23
N GLU A 42 -13.75 8.50 -1.32
CA GLU A 42 -12.97 9.75 -1.35
C GLU A 42 -11.58 9.69 -0.69
N TYR A 43 -11.02 8.49 -0.50
CA TYR A 43 -9.65 8.33 -0.04
C TYR A 43 -8.67 8.75 -1.15
N THR A 44 -7.69 9.57 -0.78
CA THR A 44 -6.68 10.01 -1.73
C THR A 44 -5.58 8.96 -1.90
N PHE A 45 -5.27 8.68 -3.17
CA PHE A 45 -4.14 7.86 -3.56
C PHE A 45 -3.20 8.66 -4.46
N PHE A 46 -1.91 8.47 -4.28
CA PHE A 46 -0.88 9.03 -5.13
C PHE A 46 -0.03 7.91 -5.71
N GLN A 47 0.47 8.12 -6.91
CA GLN A 47 1.47 7.24 -7.50
C GLN A 47 2.78 8.01 -7.67
N SER A 48 3.86 7.49 -7.09
CA SER A 48 5.19 8.04 -7.28
C SER A 48 5.72 7.74 -8.69
N ALA A 49 6.76 8.46 -9.10
CA ALA A 49 7.40 8.25 -10.41
C ALA A 49 7.95 6.83 -10.62
N ASN A 50 8.25 6.08 -9.53
CA ASN A 50 8.71 4.70 -9.59
C ASN A 50 7.57 3.66 -9.40
N GLY A 51 6.31 4.09 -9.51
CA GLY A 51 5.15 3.19 -9.51
C GLY A 51 4.69 2.70 -8.15
N VAL A 52 5.25 3.23 -7.04
CA VAL A 52 4.76 2.93 -5.68
C VAL A 52 3.49 3.74 -5.42
N TRP A 53 2.48 3.06 -4.88
CA TRP A 53 1.23 3.69 -4.49
C TRP A 53 1.30 4.17 -3.04
N LEU A 54 0.74 5.34 -2.77
CA LEU A 54 0.76 6.01 -1.48
C LEU A 54 -0.64 6.41 -1.07
N THR A 55 -0.97 6.22 0.21
CA THR A 55 -2.20 6.75 0.82
C THR A 55 -1.94 7.08 2.29
N ASP A 56 -2.75 7.92 2.91
CA ASP A 56 -2.53 8.31 4.31
C ASP A 56 -2.76 7.15 5.29
N PHE A 57 -3.80 6.35 5.06
CA PHE A 57 -4.13 5.18 5.85
C PHE A 57 -5.03 4.22 5.05
N VAL A 58 -5.09 2.97 5.51
CA VAL A 58 -6.03 1.95 4.98
C VAL A 58 -6.98 1.56 6.10
N THR A 59 -8.29 1.68 5.89
CA THR A 59 -9.28 1.21 6.88
C THR A 59 -9.46 -0.29 6.80
N ALA A 60 -10.06 -0.86 7.84
CA ALA A 60 -10.55 -2.23 7.79
C ALA A 60 -11.93 -2.27 7.12
#